data_AF-A0A5B7TQ12-F1
#
_entry.id   AF-A0A5B7TQ12-F1
#
_cell.length_a   1.000
_cell.length_b   1.000
_cell.length_c   1.000
_cell.angle_alpha   90.00
_cell.angle_beta   90.00
_cell.angle_gamma   90.00
#
_symmetry.space_group_name_H-M   'P 1'
#
loop_
_entity.id
_entity.type
_entity.pdbx_description
1 polymer ?
#
loop_
_entity_poly.entity_id
_entity_poly.type
_entity_poly.pdbx_seq_one_letter_code
_entity_poly.pdbx_strand_id
1 'polypeptide(L)'
;MFSQVYQFLLDHKAVIASGITIETIADYNLAYEFAARTAVMAIVSIVIMISKDIKLFLVMFIMNILREGFETIIDPLFPLINAPASPTMDLIIHLVIVGIELLAFIKLYKMYKSVKEKSIEVHSS
;
A
#
# COMPACT_ATOMS: atom_id res chain seq x y z
N MET A 1 3.29 -6.29 -2.37
CA MET A 1 2.89 -6.72 -1.02
C MET A 1 3.19 -8.20 -0.74
N PHE A 2 2.62 -9.19 -1.43
CA PHE A 2 2.90 -10.62 -1.10
C PHE A 2 4.37 -11.04 -1.23
N SER A 3 5.11 -10.46 -2.17
CA SER A 3 6.57 -10.68 -2.26
C SER A 3 7.30 -10.27 -0.97
N GLN A 4 6.97 -9.10 -0.41
CA GLN A 4 7.54 -8.64 0.86
C GLN A 4 7.12 -9.56 2.02
N VAL A 5 5.86 -9.99 2.07
CA VAL A 5 5.41 -10.96 3.09
C VAL A 5 6.24 -12.23 3.03
N TYR A 6 6.48 -12.78 1.83
CA TYR A 6 7.31 -13.97 1.66
C TYR A 6 8.75 -13.74 2.13
N GLN A 7 9.36 -12.61 1.77
CA GLN A 7 10.72 -12.28 2.17
C GLN A 7 10.86 -12.19 3.69
N PHE A 8 9.98 -11.44 4.36
CA PHE A 8 10.06 -11.25 5.82
C PHE A 8 9.57 -12.47 6.64
N LEU A 9 8.78 -13.38 6.06
CA LEU A 9 8.26 -14.56 6.76
C LEU A 9 9.13 -15.80 6.54
N LEU A 10 9.61 -16.02 5.31
CA LEU A 10 10.21 -17.28 4.87
C LEU A 10 11.64 -17.14 4.33
N ASP A 11 12.01 -15.97 3.78
CA ASP A 11 13.32 -15.75 3.16
C ASP A 11 14.10 -14.61 3.83
N HIS A 12 14.45 -14.82 5.10
CA HIS A 12 15.25 -13.89 5.89
C HIS A 12 16.63 -13.60 5.26
N LYS A 13 17.13 -14.49 4.39
CA LYS A 13 18.41 -14.27 3.69
C LYS A 13 18.29 -13.12 2.68
N ALA A 14 17.17 -13.03 1.97
CA ALA A 14 16.91 -11.90 1.07
C ALA A 14 16.84 -10.57 1.84
N VAL A 15 16.28 -10.57 3.05
CA VAL A 15 16.20 -9.40 3.93
C VAL A 15 17.58 -8.99 4.46
N ILE A 16 18.41 -9.95 4.86
CA ILE A 16 19.79 -9.66 5.28
C ILE A 16 20.61 -9.14 4.10
N ALA A 17 20.43 -9.70 2.90
CA ALA A 17 21.09 -9.25 1.69
C ALA A 17 20.70 -7.81 1.29
N SER A 18 19.58 -7.28 1.79
CA SER A 18 19.20 -5.88 1.58
C SER A 18 19.82 -4.90 2.58
N GLY A 19 20.63 -5.39 3.52
CA GLY A 19 21.32 -4.58 4.53
C GLY A 19 20.60 -4.49 5.88
N ILE A 20 19.53 -5.27 6.09
CA ILE A 20 18.80 -5.33 7.36
C ILE A 20 19.45 -6.38 8.27
N THR A 21 19.79 -5.99 9.50
CA THR A 21 20.32 -6.93 10.51
C THR A 21 19.19 -7.72 11.17
N ILE A 22 19.31 -9.05 11.18
CA ILE A 22 18.40 -9.93 11.91
C ILE A 22 19.26 -10.90 12.74
N GLU A 23 19.55 -10.52 13.98
CA GLU A 23 20.47 -11.26 14.85
C GLU A 23 19.80 -11.71 16.14
N THR A 24 18.81 -10.96 16.61
CA THR A 24 18.14 -11.18 17.90
C THR A 24 16.71 -11.70 17.74
N ILE A 25 16.17 -12.29 18.81
CA ILE A 25 14.76 -12.69 18.87
C ILE A 25 13.83 -11.47 18.66
N ALA A 26 14.24 -10.29 19.11
CA ALA A 26 13.49 -9.05 18.90
C ALA A 26 13.44 -8.66 17.42
N ASP A 27 14.53 -8.84 16.67
CA ASP A 27 14.57 -8.56 15.23
C ASP A 27 13.64 -9.49 14.45
N TYR A 28 13.62 -10.78 14.80
CA TYR A 28 12.67 -11.74 14.23
C TYR A 28 11.23 -11.36 14.56
N ASN A 29 10.95 -10.92 15.79
CA ASN A 29 9.61 -10.47 16.16
C ASN A 29 9.17 -9.28 15.28
N LEU A 30 10.04 -8.30 15.06
CA LEU A 30 9.76 -7.14 14.22
C LEU A 30 9.54 -7.55 12.75
N ALA A 31 10.37 -8.46 12.21
CA ALA A 31 10.23 -8.97 10.86
C ALA A 31 8.89 -9.69 10.66
N TYR A 32 8.51 -10.58 11.59
CA TYR A 32 7.24 -11.29 11.53
C TYR A 32 6.03 -10.36 11.71
N GLU A 33 6.14 -9.36 12.58
CA GLU A 33 5.10 -8.35 12.75
C GLU A 33 4.90 -7.53 11.46
N PHE A 34 5.98 -7.09 10.82
CA PHE A 34 5.92 -6.39 9.55
C PHE A 34 5.32 -7.26 8.44
N ALA A 35 5.73 -8.53 8.35
CA ALA A 35 5.16 -9.50 7.41
C ALA A 35 3.66 -9.69 7.64
N ALA A 36 3.23 -9.88 8.89
CA ALA A 36 1.85 -10.10 9.26
C ALA A 36 0.97 -8.87 8.96
N ARG A 37 1.42 -7.66 9.30
CA ARG A 37 0.70 -6.41 8.99
C ARG A 37 0.52 -6.25 7.47
N THR A 38 1.58 -6.47 6.70
CA THR A 38 1.55 -6.41 5.23
C THR A 38 0.61 -7.46 4.65
N ALA A 39 0.60 -8.68 5.20
CA ALA A 39 -0.29 -9.74 4.77
C ALA A 39 -1.76 -9.42 5.04
N VAL A 40 -2.07 -8.91 6.23
CA VAL A 40 -3.44 -8.50 6.59
C VAL A 40 -3.92 -7.39 5.67
N MET A 41 -3.09 -6.39 5.37
CA MET A 41 -3.44 -5.33 4.42
C MET A 41 -3.77 -5.90 3.04
N ALA A 42 -2.93 -6.80 2.51
CA ALA A 42 -3.18 -7.44 1.21
C ALA A 42 -4.49 -8.25 1.19
N ILE A 43 -4.78 -8.99 2.26
CA ILE A 43 -6.03 -9.75 2.41
C ILE A 43 -7.25 -8.81 2.48
N VAL A 44 -7.18 -7.74 3.28
CA VAL A 44 -8.25 -6.75 3.38
C VAL A 44 -8.53 -6.11 2.02
N SER A 45 -7.49 -5.76 1.26
CA SER A 45 -7.65 -5.22 -0.09
C SER A 45 -8.37 -6.21 -1.03
N ILE A 46 -8.09 -7.51 -0.94
CA ILE A 46 -8.80 -8.54 -1.72
C ILE A 46 -10.28 -8.64 -1.29
N VAL A 47 -10.55 -8.62 0.02
CA VAL A 47 -11.93 -8.67 0.53
C VAL A 47 -12.74 -7.45 0.07
N ILE A 48 -12.15 -6.25 0.13
CA ILE A 48 -12.79 -5.02 -0.39
C ILE A 48 -13.04 -5.15 -1.90
N MET A 49 -12.07 -5.69 -2.64
CA MET A 49 -12.22 -5.93 -4.08
C MET A 49 -13.40 -6.86 -4.40
N ILE A 50 -13.59 -7.91 -3.61
CA ILE A 50 -14.71 -8.86 -3.74
C ILE A 50 -16.05 -8.22 -3.33
N SER A 51 -16.05 -7.37 -2.30
CA SER A 51 -17.24 -6.71 -1.76
C SER A 51 -17.95 -5.79 -2.77
N LYS A 52 -17.21 -5.18 -3.72
CA LYS A 52 -17.75 -4.21 -4.69
C LYS A 52 -18.40 -2.96 -4.06
N ASP A 53 -18.22 -2.70 -2.76
CA ASP A 53 -18.73 -1.51 -2.09
C ASP A 53 -17.83 -0.29 -2.36
N ILE A 54 -18.38 0.69 -3.08
CA ILE A 54 -17.69 1.93 -3.46
C ILE A 54 -17.10 2.68 -2.24
N LYS A 55 -17.79 2.65 -1.08
CA LYS A 55 -17.29 3.32 0.14
C LYS A 55 -16.02 2.64 0.66
N LEU A 56 -15.98 1.31 0.63
CA LEU A 56 -14.79 0.56 1.05
C LEU A 56 -13.63 0.79 0.09
N PHE A 57 -13.90 0.89 -1.22
CA PHE A 57 -12.87 1.27 -2.18
C PHE A 57 -12.33 2.69 -1.93
N LEU A 58 -13.19 3.66 -1.61
CA LEU A 58 -12.74 5.02 -1.29
C LEU A 58 -11.81 5.04 -0.07
N VAL A 59 -12.17 4.31 0.99
CA VAL A 59 -11.31 4.18 2.18
C VAL A 59 -9.98 3.52 1.81
N MET A 60 -10.01 2.43 1.03
CA MET A 60 -8.81 1.74 0.58
C MET A 60 -7.88 2.65 -0.23
N PHE A 61 -8.41 3.44 -1.17
CA PHE A 61 -7.61 4.38 -1.94
C PHE A 61 -6.95 5.45 -1.06
N ILE A 62 -7.67 5.97 -0.06
CA ILE A 62 -7.09 6.94 0.89
C ILE A 62 -5.91 6.30 1.65
N MET A 63 -6.09 5.09 2.16
CA MET A 63 -5.02 4.38 2.88
C MET A 63 -3.81 4.13 1.97
N ASN A 64 -4.04 3.74 0.71
CA ASN A 64 -2.96 3.51 -0.24
C ASN A 64 -2.19 4.78 -0.57
N ILE A 65 -2.89 5.90 -0.85
CA ILE A 65 -2.27 7.19 -1.14
C ILE A 65 -1.41 7.64 0.05
N LEU A 66 -1.90 7.46 1.28
CA LEU A 66 -1.13 7.80 2.48
C LEU A 66 0.12 6.93 2.60
N ARG A 67 -0.03 5.61 2.45
CA ARG A 67 1.10 4.65 2.49
C ARG A 67 2.15 5.01 1.44
N GLU A 68 1.74 5.15 0.19
CA GLU A 68 2.63 5.47 -0.93
C GLU A 68 3.29 6.84 -0.74
N GLY A 69 2.55 7.83 -0.22
CA GLY A 69 3.11 9.14 0.12
C GLY A 69 4.20 9.08 1.19
N PHE A 70 4.08 8.18 2.18
CA PHE A 70 5.15 7.92 3.15
C PHE A 70 6.33 7.17 2.51
N GLU A 71 6.08 6.15 1.69
CA GLU A 71 7.12 5.38 0.97
C GLU A 71 7.92 6.30 0.02
N THR A 72 7.25 7.26 -0.64
CA THR A 72 7.86 8.33 -1.46
C THR A 72 8.95 9.10 -0.71
N ILE A 73 8.83 9.23 0.62
CA ILE A 73 9.78 9.94 1.46
C ILE A 73 10.83 8.98 2.04
N ILE A 74 10.38 7.85 2.59
CA ILE A 74 11.23 6.95 3.36
C ILE A 74 12.18 6.16 2.46
N ASP A 75 11.70 5.61 1.34
CA ASP A 75 12.49 4.69 0.53
C ASP A 75 13.71 5.38 -0.14
N PRO A 76 13.58 6.62 -0.67
CA PRO A 76 14.74 7.38 -1.13
C PRO A 76 15.68 7.84 -0.02
N LEU A 77 15.16 8.11 1.19
CA LEU A 77 15.99 8.56 2.33
C LEU A 77 16.78 7.41 2.96
N PHE A 78 16.21 6.20 2.97
CA PHE A 78 16.77 5.01 3.60
C PHE A 78 16.80 3.83 2.62
N PRO A 79 17.57 3.94 1.51
CA PRO A 79 17.58 2.93 0.48
C PRO A 79 18.20 1.62 0.96
N LEU A 80 17.64 0.51 0.49
CA LEU A 80 18.24 -0.81 0.68
C LEU A 80 19.57 -0.93 -0.09
N ILE A 81 20.51 -1.71 0.45
CA ILE A 81 21.85 -1.86 -0.15
C ILE A 81 21.78 -2.47 -1.55
N ASN A 82 20.85 -3.39 -1.77
CA ASN A 82 20.64 -4.08 -3.04
C ASN A 82 19.44 -3.53 -3.83
N ALA A 83 19.02 -2.29 -3.55
CA ALA A 83 17.90 -1.67 -4.26
C ALA A 83 18.19 -1.62 -5.78
N PRO A 84 17.22 -2.02 -6.63
CA PRO A 84 17.42 -2.05 -8.08
C PRO A 84 17.42 -0.65 -8.72
N ALA A 85 16.91 0.36 -8.01
CA ALA A 85 16.82 1.74 -8.45
C ALA A 85 17.65 2.65 -7.54
N SER A 86 18.19 3.73 -8.10
CA SER A 86 18.82 4.78 -7.29
C SER A 86 17.75 5.54 -6.48
N PRO A 87 18.11 6.19 -5.36
CA PRO A 87 17.15 6.96 -4.56
C PRO A 87 16.35 7.99 -5.35
N THR A 88 16.98 8.67 -6.31
CA THR A 88 16.29 9.64 -7.17
C THR A 88 15.29 8.96 -8.11
N MET A 89 15.64 7.80 -8.66
CA MET A 89 14.73 7.03 -9.51
C MET A 89 13.55 6.50 -8.69
N ASP A 90 13.83 6.03 -7.48
CA ASP A 90 12.83 5.52 -6.53
C ASP A 90 11.81 6.60 -6.18
N LEU A 91 12.27 7.81 -5.86
CA LEU A 91 11.41 8.99 -5.64
C LEU A 91 10.50 9.27 -6.84
N ILE A 92 11.05 9.22 -8.06
CA ILE A 92 10.26 9.46 -9.29
C ILE A 92 9.18 8.38 -9.46
N ILE A 93 9.53 7.12 -9.23
CA ILE A 93 8.59 5.99 -9.33
C ILE A 93 7.43 6.20 -8.35
N HIS A 94 7.71 6.47 -7.09
CA HIS A 94 6.69 6.72 -6.08
C HIS A 94 5.80 7.92 -6.43
N LEU A 95 6.36 9.03 -6.89
CA LEU A 95 5.58 10.19 -7.33
C LEU A 95 4.61 9.85 -8.48
N VAL A 96 5.03 9.00 -9.42
CA VAL A 96 4.17 8.52 -10.51
C VAL A 96 3.04 7.65 -9.95
N ILE A 97 3.33 6.74 -9.01
CA ILE A 97 2.33 5.88 -8.38
C ILE A 97 1.30 6.71 -7.63
N VAL A 98 1.73 7.63 -6.76
CA VAL A 98 0.84 8.56 -6.04
C VAL A 98 -0.04 9.34 -7.01
N GLY A 99 0.52 9.83 -8.12
CA GLY A 99 -0.23 10.54 -9.15
C GLY A 99 -1.34 9.69 -9.77
N ILE A 100 -1.05 8.42 -10.10
CA ILE A 100 -2.03 7.48 -10.64
C ILE A 100 -3.12 7.18 -9.61
N GLU A 101 -2.75 6.94 -8.35
CA GLU A 101 -3.70 6.67 -7.27
C GLU A 101 -4.64 7.85 -7.01
N LEU A 102 -4.12 9.08 -7.02
CA LEU A 102 -4.92 10.30 -6.88
C LEU A 102 -5.95 10.44 -8.01
N LEU A 103 -5.55 10.17 -9.26
CA LEU A 103 -6.48 10.21 -10.41
C LEU A 103 -7.58 9.16 -10.28
N ALA A 104 -7.21 7.94 -9.87
CA ALA A 104 -8.17 6.85 -9.64
C ALA A 104 -9.14 7.19 -8.49
N PHE A 105 -8.64 7.75 -7.39
CA PHE A 105 -9.45 8.20 -6.26
C PHE A 105 -10.44 9.29 -6.67
N ILE A 106 -9.99 10.31 -7.40
CA ILE A 106 -10.87 11.40 -7.89
C ILE A 106 -11.99 10.83 -8.76
N LYS A 107 -11.69 9.89 -9.66
CA LYS A 107 -12.68 9.26 -10.52
C LYS A 107 -13.71 8.47 -9.70
N LEU A 108 -13.25 7.66 -8.75
CA LEU A 108 -14.12 6.88 -7.87
C LEU A 108 -15.00 7.78 -7.00
N TYR A 109 -14.44 8.87 -6.46
CA TYR A 109 -15.18 9.83 -5.65
C TYR A 109 -16.30 10.52 -6.45
N LYS A 110 -16.02 10.91 -7.70
CA LYS A 110 -17.05 11.46 -8.60
C LYS A 110 -18.16 10.44 -8.87
N MET A 111 -17.82 9.16 -9.08
CA MET A 111 -18.81 8.08 -9.25
C MET A 111 -19.68 7.91 -8.00
N TYR A 112 -19.06 7.87 -6.82
CA TYR A 112 -19.78 7.78 -5.54
C TYR A 112 -20.78 8.92 -5.36
N LYS A 113 -20.36 10.16 -5.65
CA LYS A 113 -21.23 11.35 -5.53
C LYS A 113 -22.44 11.25 -6.47
N SER A 114 -22.22 10.86 -7.73
CA SER A 114 -23.31 10.70 -8.70
C SER A 114 -24.33 9.62 -8.31
N VAL A 115 -23.86 8.49 -7.77
CA VAL A 115 -24.74 7.43 -7.26
C VAL A 115 -25.56 7.93 -6.07
N LYS A 116 -24.93 8.67 -5.15
CA LYS A 116 -25.59 9.24 -3.99
C LYS A 116 -26.69 10.24 -4.39
N GLU A 117 -26.40 11.14 -5.34
CA GLU A 117 -27.38 12.12 -5.84
C GLU A 117 -28.61 11.43 -6.46
N LYS A 118 -28.41 10.44 -7.33
CA LYS A 118 -29.53 9.66 -7.92
C LYS A 118 -30.37 8.93 -6.87
N SER A 119 -29.74 8.40 -5.81
CA SER A 119 -30.48 7.72 -4.74
C SER A 119 -31.41 8.65 -3.95
N ILE A 120 -31.02 9.93 -3.81
CA ILE A 120 -31.80 10.96 -3.11
C ILE A 120 -33.01 11.37 -3.94
N GLU A 121 -32.82 11.61 -5.25
CA GLU A 121 -33.92 11.99 -6.15
C GLU A 121 -35.05 10.95 -6.14
N VAL A 122 -34.71 9.65 -6.23
CA VAL A 122 -35.69 8.54 -6.21
C VAL A 122 -36.48 8.45 -4.90
N HIS A 123 -35.90 8.86 -3.76
CA HIS A 123 -36.60 8.83 -2.47
C HIS A 123 -37.43 10.10 -2.20
N SER A 124 -37.26 11.14 -3.01
CA SER A 124 -37.98 12.41 -2.91
C SER A 124 -39.18 12.54 -3.86
N SER A 125 -39.37 11.55 -4.75
CA SER A 125 -40.50 11.42 -5.69
C SER A 125 -41.51 10.37 -5.23
#